data_AF-A0A285CUC1-F1
#
_entry.id   AF-A0A285CUC1-F1
#
_cell.length_a   1.000
_cell.length_b   1.000
_cell.length_c   1.000
_cell.angle_alpha   90.00
_cell.angle_beta   90.00
_cell.angle_gamma   90.00
#
_symmetry.space_group_name_H-M   'P 1'
#
loop_
_entity.id
_entity.type
_entity.pdbx_description
1 polymer ?
#
loop_
_entity_poly.entity_id
_entity_poly.type
_entity_poly.pdbx_seq_one_letter_code
_entity_poly.pdbx_strand_id
1 'polypeptide(L)'
;MTRAPDRRRIRRRAFLTAAGVAVAGLAAAGLWAVVAPSWLGLVAIAIAGAGLAGAAAILHRPGAVPILVYHSVSPDARWLPWAENTSVRPETFRRHLEILRRGGWTVIPTTDLVAARRQGKTIPDRTAVIHFDDGYLDNFLFAAPILREFAMPASFFVSLDFIEPGEALRTGAAAQGPATWTGYMTAAELRAMDADPLFSIEAHGLDHARVPVSGEVVDRLTAGNWRRHAPLAWANDRANKARWFEADGPPAGLRLNDPVPASDSALSGRWWRDGAPEDEAAYAARVQQALTQTFQGLQTILGRAPAILAWPFDRSCPVSVAAARRAGFVAVTGGTGENRAGEDPTILSRVHVQDRAFGGGPLWLEGLAFRARLHSASGRLVWHVPVALAAMARRRRFGRPGYGAVS
;
A
#
# COMPACT_ATOMS: atom_id res chain seq x y z
N MET A 1 -0.28 -23.82 -2.77
CA MET A 1 -0.71 -22.63 -3.55
C MET A 1 0.40 -22.26 -4.52
N THR A 2 0.16 -22.34 -5.83
CA THR A 2 1.09 -21.83 -6.84
C THR A 2 1.21 -20.31 -6.66
N ARG A 3 2.43 -19.83 -6.40
CA ARG A 3 2.69 -18.40 -6.20
C ARG A 3 2.34 -17.69 -7.51
N ALA A 4 1.29 -16.86 -7.50
CA ALA A 4 0.91 -16.07 -8.67
C ALA A 4 2.15 -15.34 -9.22
N PRO A 5 2.35 -15.29 -10.55
CA PRO A 5 3.54 -14.70 -11.13
C PRO A 5 3.68 -13.23 -10.70
N ASP A 6 4.88 -12.87 -10.21
CA ASP A 6 5.22 -11.51 -9.80
C ASP A 6 4.94 -10.50 -10.93
N ARG A 7 4.22 -9.41 -10.63
CA ARG A 7 3.97 -8.25 -11.52
C ARG A 7 5.22 -7.85 -12.31
N ARG A 8 6.42 -7.89 -11.71
CA ARG A 8 7.68 -7.57 -12.42
C ARG A 8 7.96 -8.53 -13.57
N ARG A 9 7.80 -9.83 -13.35
CA ARG A 9 8.00 -10.86 -14.38
C ARG A 9 6.98 -10.72 -15.50
N ILE A 10 5.71 -10.49 -15.16
CA ILE A 10 4.63 -10.25 -16.13
C ILE A 10 4.96 -9.05 -17.00
N ARG A 11 5.31 -7.91 -16.39
CA ARG A 11 5.67 -6.69 -17.10
C ARG A 11 6.86 -6.89 -18.03
N ARG A 12 7.94 -7.48 -17.52
CA ARG A 12 9.15 -7.74 -18.33
C ARG A 12 8.84 -8.59 -19.56
N ARG A 13 8.06 -9.67 -19.39
CA ARG A 13 7.65 -10.53 -20.51
C ARG A 13 6.80 -9.75 -21.52
N ALA A 14 5.78 -9.02 -21.05
CA ALA A 14 4.93 -8.23 -21.93
C ALA A 14 5.72 -7.18 -22.74
N PHE A 15 6.67 -6.48 -22.11
CA PHE A 15 7.53 -5.53 -22.82
C PHE A 15 8.43 -6.20 -23.87
N LEU A 16 9.06 -7.34 -23.55
CA LEU A 16 9.89 -8.07 -24.50
C LEU A 16 9.07 -8.57 -25.70
N THR A 17 7.89 -9.13 -25.44
CA THR A 17 7.00 -9.60 -26.50
C THR A 17 6.48 -8.44 -27.37
N ALA A 18 6.06 -7.33 -26.74
CA ALA A 18 5.61 -6.15 -27.47
C ALA A 18 6.72 -5.54 -28.34
N ALA A 19 7.94 -5.47 -27.82
CA ALA A 19 9.10 -5.01 -28.59
C ALA A 19 9.38 -5.92 -29.79
N GLY A 20 9.33 -7.24 -29.61
CA GLY A 20 9.49 -8.21 -30.70
C GLY A 20 8.46 -8.05 -31.80
N VAL A 21 7.18 -7.88 -31.44
CA VAL A 21 6.09 -7.66 -32.41
C VAL A 21 6.24 -6.33 -33.16
N ALA A 22 6.62 -5.25 -32.46
CA ALA A 22 6.87 -3.95 -33.09
C ALA A 22 8.06 -4.01 -34.07
N VAL A 23 9.17 -4.63 -33.66
CA VAL A 23 10.36 -4.79 -34.52
C VAL A 23 10.05 -5.65 -35.74
N ALA A 24 9.32 -6.77 -35.57
CA ALA A 24 8.92 -7.62 -36.68
C ALA A 24 8.02 -6.86 -37.68
N GLY A 25 7.06 -6.08 -37.20
CA GLY A 25 6.20 -5.25 -38.06
C GLY A 25 6.98 -4.17 -38.81
N LEU A 26 7.90 -3.46 -38.14
CA LEU A 26 8.74 -2.44 -38.78
C LEU A 26 9.71 -3.06 -39.80
N ALA A 27 10.30 -4.22 -39.49
CA ALA A 27 11.19 -4.93 -40.39
C ALA A 27 10.45 -5.44 -41.65
N ALA A 28 9.25 -5.99 -41.47
CA ALA A 28 8.39 -6.41 -42.57
C ALA A 28 7.95 -5.23 -43.44
N ALA A 29 7.62 -4.08 -42.83
CA ALA A 29 7.32 -2.85 -43.56
C ALA A 29 8.54 -2.32 -44.35
N GLY A 30 9.73 -2.35 -43.75
CA GLY A 30 10.98 -1.97 -44.40
C GLY A 30 11.31 -2.88 -45.59
N LEU A 31 11.18 -4.20 -45.41
CA LEU A 31 11.36 -5.16 -46.50
C LEU A 31 10.36 -4.90 -47.64
N TRP A 32 9.08 -4.68 -47.30
CA TRP A 32 8.04 -4.36 -48.27
C TRP A 32 8.36 -3.09 -49.07
N ALA A 33 8.85 -2.04 -48.40
CA ALA A 33 9.22 -0.79 -49.05
C ALA A 33 10.41 -0.93 -50.03
N VAL A 34 11.25 -1.95 -49.86
CA VAL A 34 12.38 -2.25 -50.76
C VAL A 34 11.95 -3.07 -51.96
N VAL A 35 11.04 -4.04 -51.77
CA VAL A 35 10.68 -5.02 -52.82
C VAL A 35 9.44 -4.62 -53.62
N ALA A 36 8.57 -3.77 -53.08
CA ALA A 36 7.30 -3.41 -53.71
C ALA A 36 7.38 -2.11 -54.53
N PRO A 37 6.60 -1.98 -55.61
CA PRO A 37 6.41 -0.71 -56.31
C PRO A 37 6.02 0.43 -55.37
N SER A 38 6.55 1.63 -55.62
CA SER A 38 6.37 2.82 -54.77
C SER A 38 4.90 3.24 -54.54
N TRP A 39 4.00 2.92 -55.48
CA TRP A 39 2.56 3.19 -55.35
C TRP A 39 1.85 2.28 -54.33
N LEU A 40 2.51 1.22 -53.84
CA LEU A 40 2.04 0.35 -52.75
C LEU A 40 2.58 0.75 -51.37
N GLY A 41 3.15 1.95 -51.22
CA GLY A 41 3.69 2.44 -49.93
C GLY A 41 2.68 2.43 -48.77
N LEU A 42 1.38 2.51 -49.05
CA LEU A 42 0.32 2.37 -48.04
C LEU A 42 0.32 0.99 -47.35
N VAL A 43 0.79 -0.06 -48.03
CA VAL A 43 0.87 -1.42 -47.46
C VAL A 43 1.99 -1.51 -46.43
N ALA A 44 3.15 -0.89 -46.68
CA ALA A 44 4.23 -0.83 -45.69
C ALA A 44 3.77 -0.08 -44.42
N ILE A 45 3.05 1.02 -44.58
CA ILE A 45 2.45 1.78 -43.46
C ILE A 45 1.46 0.90 -42.69
N ALA A 46 0.60 0.15 -43.39
CA ALA A 46 -0.36 -0.76 -42.76
C ALA A 46 0.33 -1.88 -41.96
N ILE A 47 1.41 -2.48 -42.48
CA ILE A 47 2.19 -3.52 -41.79
C ILE A 47 2.84 -2.96 -40.53
N ALA A 48 3.49 -1.80 -40.62
CA ALA A 48 4.07 -1.12 -39.45
C ALA A 48 2.99 -0.79 -38.41
N GLY A 49 1.84 -0.27 -38.86
CA GLY A 49 0.68 0.04 -38.03
C GLY A 49 0.14 -1.20 -37.30
N ALA A 50 0.01 -2.33 -37.99
CA ALA A 50 -0.43 -3.60 -37.40
C ALA A 50 0.56 -4.11 -36.34
N GLY A 51 1.87 -4.01 -36.59
CA GLY A 51 2.90 -4.36 -35.60
C GLY A 51 2.82 -3.50 -34.34
N LEU A 52 2.67 -2.18 -34.50
CA LEU A 52 2.51 -1.25 -33.37
C LEU A 52 1.21 -1.49 -32.60
N ALA A 53 0.09 -1.75 -33.30
CA ALA A 53 -1.19 -2.07 -32.68
C ALA A 53 -1.13 -3.39 -31.89
N GLY A 54 -0.48 -4.43 -32.44
CA GLY A 54 -0.24 -5.69 -31.76
C GLY A 54 0.61 -5.51 -30.50
N ALA A 55 1.68 -4.72 -30.58
CA ALA A 55 2.50 -4.36 -29.42
C ALA A 55 1.69 -3.62 -28.34
N ALA A 56 0.85 -2.66 -28.73
CA ALA A 56 -0.04 -1.93 -27.82
C ALA A 56 -1.06 -2.86 -27.14
N ALA A 57 -1.64 -3.81 -27.87
CA ALA A 57 -2.56 -4.80 -27.33
C ALA A 57 -1.89 -5.70 -26.27
N ILE A 58 -0.65 -6.14 -26.51
CA ILE A 58 0.13 -6.92 -25.51
C ILE A 58 0.38 -6.13 -24.23
N LEU A 59 0.59 -4.81 -24.35
CA LEU A 59 0.80 -3.92 -23.21
C LEU A 59 -0.50 -3.52 -22.51
N HIS A 60 -1.67 -3.96 -22.98
CA HIS A 60 -2.95 -3.72 -22.34
C HIS A 60 -3.58 -5.00 -21.82
N ARG A 61 -3.72 -5.08 -20.49
CA ARG A 61 -4.33 -6.21 -19.79
C ARG A 61 -5.57 -5.71 -19.01
N PRO A 62 -6.77 -5.65 -19.61
CA PRO A 62 -7.98 -5.07 -18.99
C PRO A 62 -8.49 -5.91 -17.81
N GLY A 63 -9.33 -5.35 -16.93
CA GLY A 63 -9.92 -6.07 -15.78
C GLY A 63 -9.03 -6.18 -14.52
N ALA A 64 -7.94 -5.42 -14.43
CA ALA A 64 -7.19 -5.25 -13.18
C ALA A 64 -7.75 -4.09 -12.36
N VAL A 65 -7.90 -4.30 -11.05
CA VAL A 65 -8.46 -3.32 -10.12
C VAL A 65 -7.35 -2.76 -9.22
N PRO A 66 -6.86 -1.53 -9.44
CA PRO A 66 -5.91 -0.91 -8.54
C PRO A 66 -6.53 -0.63 -7.17
N ILE A 67 -5.84 -1.07 -6.12
CA ILE A 67 -6.09 -0.67 -4.73
C ILE A 67 -5.00 0.32 -4.34
N LEU A 68 -5.39 1.58 -4.14
CA LEU A 68 -4.50 2.70 -3.83
C LEU A 68 -4.35 2.83 -2.31
N VAL A 69 -3.13 2.74 -1.79
CA VAL A 69 -2.86 2.84 -0.35
C VAL A 69 -2.20 4.16 -0.02
N TYR A 70 -2.76 4.82 0.96
CA TYR A 70 -2.24 6.00 1.66
C TYR A 70 -1.97 5.62 3.12
N HIS A 71 -1.28 6.48 3.87
CA HIS A 71 -1.22 6.34 5.33
C HIS A 71 -1.68 7.67 5.94
N SER A 72 -0.79 8.67 6.00
CA SER A 72 -1.10 10.01 6.52
C SER A 72 -1.52 10.96 5.39
N VAL A 73 -2.60 11.72 5.60
CA VAL A 73 -2.96 12.88 4.75
C VAL A 73 -2.89 14.13 5.61
N SER A 74 -1.76 14.83 5.57
CA SER A 74 -1.50 15.92 6.50
C SER A 74 -0.75 17.09 5.85
N PRO A 75 -1.06 18.35 6.21
CA PRO A 75 -0.23 19.50 5.89
C PRO A 75 1.18 19.41 6.51
N ASP A 76 1.30 18.80 7.69
CA ASP A 76 2.55 18.59 8.42
C ASP A 76 2.55 17.22 9.12
N ALA A 77 3.42 16.32 8.66
CA ALA A 77 3.60 14.98 9.20
C ALA A 77 4.99 14.76 9.82
N ARG A 78 5.73 15.83 10.18
CA ARG A 78 7.12 15.73 10.66
C ARG A 78 7.31 14.91 11.93
N TRP A 79 6.24 14.66 12.68
CA TRP A 79 6.25 13.77 13.85
C TRP A 79 6.52 12.30 13.47
N LEU A 80 6.29 11.91 12.21
CA LEU A 80 6.57 10.56 11.70
C LEU A 80 7.99 10.45 11.12
N PRO A 81 8.84 9.52 11.60
CA PRO A 81 10.16 9.29 11.03
C PRO A 81 10.15 8.81 9.57
N TRP A 82 9.01 8.30 9.12
CA TRP A 82 8.76 7.79 7.76
C TRP A 82 7.83 8.69 6.95
N ALA A 83 7.58 9.93 7.39
CA ALA A 83 6.67 10.87 6.73
C ALA A 83 6.95 11.00 5.23
N GLU A 84 8.23 11.06 4.84
CA GLU A 84 8.62 11.20 3.44
C GLU A 84 8.05 10.10 2.54
N ASN A 85 7.83 8.89 3.06
CA ASN A 85 7.37 7.71 2.31
C ASN A 85 5.89 7.39 2.47
N THR A 86 5.19 8.05 3.39
CA THR A 86 3.86 7.62 3.87
C THR A 86 2.87 8.76 4.00
N SER A 87 3.34 10.02 3.99
CA SER A 87 2.48 11.20 4.03
C SER A 87 2.21 11.75 2.64
N VAL A 88 0.97 12.19 2.44
CA VAL A 88 0.52 12.96 1.28
C VAL A 88 -0.11 14.27 1.76
N ARG A 89 0.20 15.39 1.11
CA ARG A 89 -0.46 16.66 1.45
C ARG A 89 -1.93 16.66 1.00
N PRO A 90 -2.84 17.33 1.71
CA PRO A 90 -4.27 17.38 1.34
C PRO A 90 -4.52 17.86 -0.10
N GLU A 91 -3.75 18.82 -0.61
CA GLU A 91 -3.88 19.32 -1.98
C GLU A 91 -3.49 18.27 -3.02
N THR A 92 -2.42 17.52 -2.73
CA THR A 92 -1.98 16.38 -3.56
C THR A 92 -3.03 15.26 -3.54
N PHE A 93 -3.57 14.93 -2.36
CA PHE A 93 -4.62 13.91 -2.22
C PHE A 93 -5.90 14.31 -2.98
N ARG A 94 -6.38 15.54 -2.81
CA ARG A 94 -7.50 16.09 -3.58
C ARG A 94 -7.24 16.00 -5.09
N ARG A 95 -6.02 16.33 -5.53
CA ARG A 95 -5.63 16.20 -6.94
C ARG A 95 -5.71 14.76 -7.45
N HIS A 96 -5.37 13.77 -6.63
CA HIS A 96 -5.53 12.36 -6.99
C HIS A 96 -7.01 11.99 -7.20
N LEU A 97 -7.90 12.43 -6.32
CA LEU A 97 -9.35 12.19 -6.47
C LEU A 97 -9.94 12.91 -7.69
N GLU A 98 -9.47 14.11 -8.00
CA GLU A 98 -9.83 14.79 -9.26
C GLU A 98 -9.43 13.99 -10.49
N ILE A 99 -8.25 13.35 -10.48
CA ILE A 99 -7.78 12.54 -11.59
C ILE A 99 -8.63 11.27 -11.73
N LEU A 100 -9.06 10.66 -10.63
CA LEU A 100 -10.01 9.55 -10.65
C LEU A 100 -11.34 10.00 -11.26
N ARG A 101 -11.95 11.07 -10.72
CA ARG A 101 -13.24 11.60 -11.18
C ARG A 101 -13.21 11.99 -12.66
N ARG A 102 -12.25 12.83 -13.07
CA ARG A 102 -12.10 13.27 -14.48
C ARG A 102 -11.70 12.12 -15.42
N GLY A 103 -11.06 11.09 -14.88
CA GLY A 103 -10.66 9.90 -15.63
C GLY A 103 -11.78 8.87 -15.79
N GLY A 104 -12.99 9.14 -15.27
CA GLY A 104 -14.12 8.22 -15.30
C GLY A 104 -13.88 6.96 -14.47
N TRP A 105 -13.18 7.08 -13.34
CA TRP A 105 -12.96 5.97 -12.43
C TRP A 105 -14.09 5.86 -11.42
N THR A 106 -14.56 4.64 -11.19
CA THR A 106 -15.51 4.31 -10.13
C THR A 106 -14.73 3.77 -8.95
N VAL A 107 -14.81 4.45 -7.81
CA VAL A 107 -14.24 3.96 -6.55
C VAL A 107 -15.32 3.16 -5.82
N ILE A 108 -15.01 1.91 -5.47
CA ILE A 108 -15.95 1.01 -4.78
C ILE A 108 -15.44 0.60 -3.40
N PRO A 109 -16.32 0.20 -2.47
CA PRO A 109 -15.93 -0.41 -1.21
C PRO A 109 -15.06 -1.66 -1.42
N THR A 110 -14.12 -1.92 -0.50
CA THR A 110 -13.25 -3.09 -0.60
C THR A 110 -14.03 -4.40 -0.53
N THR A 111 -15.09 -4.43 0.28
CA THR A 111 -16.00 -5.58 0.42
C THR A 111 -16.69 -5.92 -0.90
N ASP A 112 -17.06 -4.92 -1.69
CA ASP A 112 -17.71 -5.11 -2.99
C ASP A 112 -16.73 -5.70 -4.00
N LEU A 113 -15.48 -5.23 -4.00
CA LEU A 113 -14.40 -5.85 -4.79
C LEU A 113 -14.21 -7.33 -4.43
N VAL A 114 -14.12 -7.64 -3.14
CA VAL A 114 -13.95 -9.02 -2.66
C VAL A 114 -15.15 -9.88 -3.06
N ALA A 115 -16.37 -9.40 -2.85
CA ALA A 115 -17.60 -10.10 -3.20
C ALA A 115 -17.72 -10.35 -4.71
N ALA A 116 -17.46 -9.34 -5.54
CA ALA A 116 -17.48 -9.47 -7.00
C ALA A 116 -16.47 -10.51 -7.48
N ARG A 117 -15.24 -10.49 -6.95
CA ARG A 117 -14.20 -11.47 -7.33
C ARG A 117 -14.55 -12.88 -6.85
N ARG A 118 -15.13 -13.05 -5.66
CA ARG A 118 -15.62 -14.36 -5.17
C ARG A 118 -16.72 -14.94 -6.05
N GLN A 119 -17.60 -14.09 -6.57
CA GLN A 119 -18.68 -14.48 -7.47
C GLN A 119 -18.20 -14.66 -8.92
N GLY A 120 -16.92 -14.44 -9.22
CA GLY A 120 -16.38 -14.49 -10.58
C GLY A 120 -16.96 -13.41 -11.51
N LYS A 121 -17.56 -12.36 -10.95
CA LYS A 121 -18.15 -11.27 -11.74
C LYS A 121 -17.06 -10.46 -12.44
N THR A 122 -17.33 -10.09 -13.69
CA THR A 122 -16.53 -9.10 -14.39
C THR A 122 -16.65 -7.76 -13.68
N ILE A 123 -15.51 -7.17 -13.33
CA ILE A 123 -15.46 -5.84 -12.74
C ILE A 123 -15.30 -4.83 -13.87
N PRO A 124 -16.13 -3.77 -13.92
CA PRO A 124 -15.99 -2.73 -14.94
C PRO A 124 -14.58 -2.17 -15.00
N ASP A 125 -14.11 -1.89 -16.21
CA ASP A 125 -12.86 -1.17 -16.39
C ASP A 125 -12.91 0.19 -15.66
N ARG A 126 -11.75 0.67 -15.24
CA ARG A 126 -11.61 1.90 -14.43
C ARG A 126 -12.29 1.82 -13.06
N THR A 127 -12.43 0.64 -12.50
CA THR A 127 -12.74 0.48 -11.07
C THR A 127 -11.47 0.64 -10.23
N ALA A 128 -11.55 1.32 -9.09
CA ALA A 128 -10.47 1.43 -8.11
C ALA A 128 -10.99 1.27 -6.68
N VAL A 129 -10.08 1.05 -5.73
CA VAL A 129 -10.36 1.03 -4.28
C VAL A 129 -9.33 1.91 -3.59
N ILE A 130 -9.72 2.57 -2.49
CA ILE A 130 -8.86 3.45 -1.69
C ILE A 130 -8.73 2.89 -0.28
N HIS A 131 -7.48 2.75 0.19
CA HIS A 131 -7.09 2.25 1.50
C HIS A 131 -6.24 3.29 2.24
N PHE A 132 -6.36 3.32 3.56
CA PHE A 132 -5.48 4.07 4.46
C PHE A 132 -4.98 3.15 5.57
N ASP A 133 -3.67 3.09 5.78
CA ASP A 133 -3.08 2.28 6.84
C ASP A 133 -2.74 3.13 8.09
N ASP A 134 -2.51 2.46 9.21
CA ASP A 134 -2.04 2.96 10.52
C ASP A 134 -3.07 3.68 11.42
N GLY A 135 -4.12 4.28 10.86
CA GLY A 135 -5.18 4.93 11.65
C GLY A 135 -4.80 6.29 12.24
N TYR A 136 -4.07 7.12 11.48
CA TYR A 136 -3.68 8.46 11.92
C TYR A 136 -4.88 9.40 12.07
N LEU A 137 -4.80 10.33 13.01
CA LEU A 137 -5.85 11.33 13.24
C LEU A 137 -6.06 12.23 12.01
N ASP A 138 -4.99 12.51 11.27
CA ASP A 138 -5.06 13.32 10.05
C ASP A 138 -5.96 12.71 8.95
N ASN A 139 -6.21 11.40 8.99
CA ASN A 139 -7.20 10.74 8.13
C ASN A 139 -8.62 11.24 8.43
N PHE A 140 -8.98 11.36 9.71
CA PHE A 140 -10.28 11.87 10.14
C PHE A 140 -10.44 13.36 9.80
N LEU A 141 -9.37 14.15 9.98
CA LEU A 141 -9.42 15.61 9.87
C LEU A 141 -9.29 16.12 8.42
N PHE A 142 -8.54 15.43 7.57
CA PHE A 142 -8.24 15.91 6.22
C PHE A 142 -8.67 14.92 5.14
N ALA A 143 -8.37 13.62 5.26
CA ALA A 143 -8.72 12.66 4.22
C ALA A 143 -10.23 12.44 4.10
N ALA A 144 -10.91 12.22 5.22
CA ALA A 144 -12.35 11.92 5.26
C ALA A 144 -13.22 13.06 4.67
N PRO A 145 -13.02 14.35 5.04
CA PRO A 145 -13.74 15.45 4.39
C PRO A 145 -13.51 15.50 2.88
N ILE A 146 -12.27 15.31 2.42
CA ILE A 146 -11.95 15.28 0.98
C ILE A 146 -12.64 14.10 0.28
N LEU A 147 -12.69 12.92 0.89
CA LEU A 147 -13.40 11.77 0.31
C LEU A 147 -14.91 12.04 0.19
N ARG A 148 -15.51 12.69 1.19
CA ARG A 148 -16.92 13.12 1.17
C ARG A 148 -17.20 14.10 0.04
N GLU A 149 -16.34 15.10 -0.18
CA GLU A 149 -16.47 16.06 -1.30
C GLU A 149 -16.56 15.34 -2.67
N PHE A 150 -15.93 14.18 -2.79
CA PHE A 150 -15.89 13.38 -4.03
C PHE A 150 -16.86 12.19 -4.02
N ALA A 151 -17.58 11.95 -2.92
CA ALA A 151 -18.41 10.77 -2.69
C ALA A 151 -17.68 9.45 -2.99
N MET A 152 -16.40 9.37 -2.60
CA MET A 152 -15.55 8.19 -2.85
C MET A 152 -15.39 7.36 -1.58
N PRO A 153 -15.73 6.06 -1.61
CA PRO A 153 -15.56 5.22 -0.45
C PRO A 153 -14.10 4.85 -0.19
N ALA A 154 -13.78 4.53 1.06
CA ALA A 154 -12.44 4.10 1.47
C ALA A 154 -12.47 3.17 2.69
N SER A 155 -11.44 2.32 2.80
CA SER A 155 -11.21 1.50 4.00
C SER A 155 -10.02 2.04 4.80
N PHE A 156 -10.17 2.19 6.11
CA PHE A 156 -9.13 2.65 7.04
C PHE A 156 -8.72 1.48 7.94
N PHE A 157 -7.46 1.06 7.85
CA PHE A 157 -6.89 -0.04 8.59
C PHE A 157 -6.20 0.49 9.84
N VAL A 158 -6.64 0.04 11.01
CA VAL A 158 -6.19 0.58 12.31
C VAL A 158 -5.49 -0.49 13.14
N SER A 159 -4.44 -0.08 13.83
CA SER A 159 -3.73 -0.91 14.81
C SER A 159 -4.23 -0.59 16.21
N LEU A 160 -4.61 -1.61 16.98
CA LEU A 160 -5.30 -1.42 18.27
C LEU A 160 -4.47 -0.63 19.30
N ASP A 161 -3.19 -0.93 19.41
CA ASP A 161 -2.32 -0.29 20.42
C ASP A 161 -2.02 1.17 20.07
N PHE A 162 -2.25 1.60 18.83
CA PHE A 162 -2.12 3.01 18.46
C PHE A 162 -3.40 3.80 18.64
N ILE A 163 -4.55 3.17 18.92
CA ILE A 163 -5.80 3.89 19.17
C ILE A 163 -5.62 4.79 20.38
N GLU A 164 -5.88 6.08 20.20
CA GLU A 164 -5.68 7.05 21.26
C GLU A 164 -6.76 6.90 22.34
N PRO A 165 -6.39 6.88 23.63
CA PRO A 165 -7.38 6.88 24.71
C PRO A 165 -8.26 8.13 24.65
N GLY A 166 -9.56 7.94 24.86
CA GLY A 166 -10.53 9.04 24.93
C GLY A 166 -11.76 8.79 24.07
N GLU A 167 -12.78 9.63 24.29
CA GLU A 167 -14.09 9.53 23.63
C GLU A 167 -14.50 10.85 22.94
N ALA A 168 -13.60 11.83 22.87
CA ALA A 168 -13.87 13.12 22.24
C ALA A 168 -13.55 13.08 20.74
N LEU A 169 -14.44 13.65 19.93
CA LEU A 169 -14.18 13.90 18.51
C LEU A 169 -13.40 15.19 18.34
N ARG A 170 -12.18 15.14 17.79
CA ARG A 170 -11.30 16.31 17.66
C ARG A 170 -11.53 17.11 16.37
N THR A 171 -12.78 17.33 15.99
CA THR A 171 -13.16 17.99 14.71
C THR A 171 -12.56 19.39 14.50
N GLY A 172 -12.28 20.13 15.59
CA GLY A 172 -11.66 21.45 15.56
C GLY A 172 -10.12 21.47 15.56
N ALA A 173 -9.45 20.32 15.64
CA ALA A 173 -7.99 20.26 15.75
C ALA A 173 -7.30 20.83 14.49
N ALA A 174 -7.82 20.57 13.30
CA ALA A 174 -7.23 21.06 12.05
C ALA A 174 -7.02 22.60 12.02
N ALA A 175 -7.83 23.37 12.75
CA ALA A 175 -7.72 24.83 12.81
C ALA A 175 -6.69 25.35 13.83
N GLN A 176 -6.23 24.51 14.75
CA GLN A 176 -5.41 24.93 15.91
C GLN A 176 -3.90 24.74 15.71
N GLY A 177 -3.50 24.11 14.60
CA GLY A 177 -2.10 23.94 14.21
C GLY A 177 -1.55 22.54 14.50
N PRO A 178 -0.34 22.23 13.96
CA PRO A 178 0.15 20.86 13.83
C PRO A 178 0.13 19.99 15.08
N ALA A 179 0.45 20.58 16.23
CA ALA A 179 0.49 19.87 17.51
C ALA A 179 -0.87 19.24 17.93
N THR A 180 -1.98 19.71 17.36
CA THR A 180 -3.32 19.22 17.71
C THR A 180 -3.82 18.10 16.82
N TRP A 181 -3.15 17.82 15.70
CA TRP A 181 -3.49 16.71 14.79
C TRP A 181 -2.41 15.63 14.69
N THR A 182 -1.38 15.66 15.56
CA THR A 182 -0.38 14.58 15.66
C THR A 182 -0.96 13.38 16.38
N GLY A 183 -0.63 12.18 15.90
CA GLY A 183 -1.03 10.92 16.53
C GLY A 183 -2.14 10.20 15.77
N TYR A 184 -2.96 9.49 16.51
CA TYR A 184 -3.86 8.46 15.99
C TYR A 184 -5.29 8.75 16.42
N MET A 185 -6.25 8.16 15.71
CA MET A 185 -7.67 8.32 16.03
C MET A 185 -8.02 7.66 17.38
N THR A 186 -8.99 8.25 18.07
CA THR A 186 -9.66 7.65 19.24
C THR A 186 -10.72 6.63 18.80
N ALA A 187 -11.18 5.79 19.73
CA ALA A 187 -12.29 4.87 19.47
C ALA A 187 -13.58 5.60 19.05
N ALA A 188 -13.87 6.80 19.60
CA ALA A 188 -14.99 7.62 19.19
C ALA A 188 -14.88 8.08 17.72
N GLU A 189 -13.70 8.52 17.30
CA GLU A 189 -13.46 8.97 15.92
C GLU A 189 -13.55 7.81 14.93
N LEU A 190 -13.05 6.62 15.30
CA LEU A 190 -13.21 5.40 14.52
C LEU A 190 -14.68 5.02 14.35
N ARG A 191 -15.48 5.02 15.44
CA ARG A 191 -16.91 4.76 15.36
C ARG A 191 -17.65 5.80 14.52
N ALA A 192 -17.30 7.08 14.63
CA ALA A 192 -17.89 8.15 13.84
C ALA A 192 -17.58 7.99 12.34
N MET A 193 -16.37 7.54 12.00
CA MET A 193 -16.01 7.20 10.62
C MET A 193 -16.76 5.95 10.15
N ASP A 194 -16.88 4.93 10.99
CA ASP A 194 -17.54 3.68 10.63
C ASP A 194 -19.06 3.82 10.40
N ALA A 195 -19.68 4.80 11.05
CA ALA A 195 -21.08 5.15 10.83
C ALA A 195 -21.32 5.88 9.49
N ASP A 196 -20.27 6.40 8.84
CA ASP A 196 -20.35 7.02 7.53
C ASP A 196 -20.40 5.94 6.44
N PRO A 197 -21.43 5.91 5.57
CA PRO A 197 -21.56 4.85 4.57
C PRO A 197 -20.44 4.85 3.51
N LEU A 198 -19.64 5.91 3.43
CA LEU A 198 -18.47 5.94 2.55
C LEU A 198 -17.28 5.16 3.14
N PHE A 199 -17.22 4.95 4.45
CA PHE A 199 -16.01 4.46 5.10
C PHE A 199 -16.23 3.10 5.76
N SER A 200 -15.14 2.32 5.81
CA SER A 200 -15.09 1.12 6.63
C SER A 200 -13.83 1.12 7.48
N ILE A 201 -13.98 0.87 8.78
CA ILE A 201 -12.83 0.63 9.65
C ILE A 201 -12.50 -0.87 9.64
N GLU A 202 -11.23 -1.18 9.41
CA GLU A 202 -10.69 -2.52 9.22
C GLU A 202 -9.39 -2.72 10.02
N ALA A 203 -8.87 -3.94 10.09
CA ALA A 203 -7.77 -4.26 11.01
C ALA A 203 -6.38 -4.05 10.38
N HIS A 204 -5.44 -3.51 11.16
CA HIS A 204 -4.01 -3.45 10.82
C HIS A 204 -3.10 -4.21 11.81
N GLY A 205 -3.67 -5.13 12.59
CA GLY A 205 -2.95 -5.84 13.66
C GLY A 205 -3.13 -5.17 15.03
N LEU A 206 -2.42 -5.69 16.03
CA LEU A 206 -2.35 -5.03 17.34
C LEU A 206 -1.47 -3.78 17.25
N ASP A 207 -0.32 -3.91 16.60
CA ASP A 207 0.68 -2.87 16.45
C ASP A 207 1.52 -3.06 15.18
N HIS A 208 2.58 -2.26 15.04
CA HIS A 208 3.60 -2.39 14.02
C HIS A 208 4.90 -3.01 14.56
N ALA A 209 4.80 -3.99 15.45
CA ALA A 209 5.98 -4.59 16.05
C ALA A 209 6.87 -5.33 15.04
N ARG A 210 8.18 -5.27 15.29
CA ARG A 210 9.19 -6.08 14.61
C ARG A 210 9.87 -6.99 15.60
N VAL A 211 10.20 -8.20 15.16
CA VAL A 211 11.01 -9.15 15.92
C VAL A 211 12.33 -9.39 15.20
N PRO A 212 13.45 -9.53 15.93
CA PRO A 212 14.69 -10.09 15.38
C PRO A 212 14.40 -11.42 14.70
N VAL A 213 15.00 -11.65 13.53
CA VAL A 213 14.86 -12.92 12.77
C VAL A 213 16.20 -13.61 12.51
N SER A 214 17.31 -12.95 12.84
CA SER A 214 18.65 -13.54 12.86
C SER A 214 19.55 -12.77 13.85
N GLY A 215 20.75 -13.29 14.08
CA GLY A 215 21.80 -12.58 14.83
C GLY A 215 22.59 -11.58 13.99
N GLU A 216 22.24 -11.37 12.71
CA GLU A 216 22.91 -10.40 11.84
C GLU A 216 22.64 -8.98 12.32
N VAL A 217 23.70 -8.18 12.46
CA VAL A 217 23.60 -6.77 12.83
C VAL A 217 23.53 -5.92 11.56
N VAL A 218 22.46 -5.13 11.42
CA VAL A 218 22.20 -4.32 10.21
C VAL A 218 22.36 -2.82 10.44
N ASP A 219 22.38 -2.38 11.70
CA ASP A 219 22.56 -0.97 12.08
C ASP A 219 23.03 -0.89 13.56
N ARG A 220 23.29 0.32 14.05
CA ARG A 220 23.48 0.61 15.48
C ARG A 220 22.54 1.71 15.94
N LEU A 221 21.98 1.56 17.14
CA LEU A 221 21.03 2.53 17.67
C LEU A 221 21.76 3.83 18.05
N THR A 222 21.22 4.96 17.63
CA THR A 222 21.72 6.31 17.92
C THR A 222 20.56 7.22 18.33
N ALA A 223 20.88 8.39 18.91
CA ALA A 223 19.87 9.39 19.22
C ALA A 223 19.10 9.85 17.96
N GLY A 224 19.72 9.80 16.78
CA GLY A 224 19.13 10.25 15.52
C GLY A 224 18.27 9.21 14.79
N ASN A 225 18.42 7.90 15.08
CA ASN A 225 17.70 6.85 14.35
C ASN A 225 16.75 6.02 15.23
N TRP A 226 16.77 6.14 16.56
CA TRP A 226 16.04 5.20 17.42
C TRP A 226 14.53 5.14 17.13
N ARG A 227 13.90 6.26 16.75
CA ARG A 227 12.47 6.30 16.39
C ARG A 227 12.14 5.42 15.17
N ARG A 228 13.10 5.24 14.25
CA ARG A 228 12.94 4.32 13.11
C ARG A 228 13.00 2.86 13.55
N HIS A 229 13.65 2.59 14.68
CA HIS A 229 13.85 1.26 15.27
C HIS A 229 12.91 0.99 16.46
N ALA A 230 12.05 1.95 16.83
CA ALA A 230 11.01 1.78 17.86
C ALA A 230 10.13 0.53 17.68
N PRO A 231 9.80 0.06 16.45
CA PRO A 231 9.14 -1.23 16.23
C PRO A 231 9.76 -2.45 16.93
N LEU A 232 11.07 -2.45 17.17
CA LEU A 232 11.75 -3.55 17.89
C LEU A 232 11.42 -3.58 19.38
N ALA A 233 11.10 -2.43 19.97
CA ALA A 233 10.65 -2.35 21.36
C ALA A 233 9.20 -2.83 21.49
N TRP A 234 8.35 -2.49 20.51
CA TRP A 234 6.91 -2.76 20.56
C TRP A 234 6.55 -4.23 20.68
N ALA A 235 7.38 -5.14 20.13
CA ALA A 235 7.16 -6.58 20.28
C ALA A 235 7.20 -7.05 21.75
N ASN A 236 7.90 -6.31 22.62
CA ASN A 236 8.06 -6.63 24.03
C ASN A 236 7.16 -5.76 24.94
N ASP A 237 6.50 -4.75 24.38
CA ASP A 237 5.67 -3.81 25.10
C ASP A 237 4.20 -3.99 24.72
N ARG A 238 3.35 -4.27 25.71
CA ARG A 238 1.89 -4.42 25.51
C ARG A 238 1.11 -3.19 25.92
N ALA A 239 1.77 -2.12 26.36
CA ALA A 239 1.12 -0.87 26.67
C ALA A 239 0.53 -0.23 25.41
N ASN A 240 -0.41 0.70 25.60
CA ASN A 240 -0.88 1.55 24.53
C ASN A 240 0.29 2.39 23.99
N LYS A 241 0.44 2.39 22.67
CA LYS A 241 1.54 2.99 21.92
C LYS A 241 1.12 4.27 21.23
N ALA A 242 -0.10 4.78 21.42
CA ALA A 242 -0.62 5.95 20.70
C ALA A 242 0.26 7.20 20.82
N ARG A 243 1.07 7.30 21.89
CA ARG A 243 1.96 8.44 22.18
C ARG A 243 3.46 8.11 22.07
N TRP A 244 3.82 7.02 21.40
CA TRP A 244 5.22 6.55 21.31
C TRP A 244 6.22 7.61 20.79
N PHE A 245 5.75 8.53 19.94
CA PHE A 245 6.56 9.56 19.30
C PHE A 245 6.98 10.69 20.24
N GLU A 246 6.27 10.86 21.37
CA GLU A 246 6.50 11.91 22.37
C GLU A 246 7.68 11.59 23.29
N ALA A 247 8.17 10.36 23.29
CA ALA A 247 9.32 9.99 24.12
C ALA A 247 10.58 10.76 23.72
N ASP A 248 11.31 11.30 24.70
CA ASP A 248 12.56 12.05 24.49
C ASP A 248 13.74 11.15 24.08
N GLY A 249 13.64 9.84 24.35
CA GLY A 249 14.67 8.85 24.08
C GLY A 249 14.11 7.47 23.77
N PRO A 250 14.99 6.49 23.52
CA PRO A 250 14.58 5.12 23.22
C PRO A 250 13.68 4.53 24.33
N PRO A 251 12.58 3.85 23.98
CA PRO A 251 11.74 3.17 24.95
C PRO A 251 12.47 2.01 25.62
N ALA A 252 11.89 1.48 26.70
CA ALA A 252 12.42 0.31 27.39
C ALA A 252 12.68 -0.85 26.41
N GLY A 253 13.86 -1.46 26.54
CA GLY A 253 14.33 -2.54 25.65
C GLY A 253 15.22 -2.09 24.49
N LEU A 254 15.36 -0.79 24.25
CA LEU A 254 16.33 -0.23 23.30
C LEU A 254 17.35 0.63 24.06
N ARG A 255 18.66 0.43 23.81
CA ARG A 255 19.71 1.28 24.38
C ARG A 255 20.60 1.84 23.29
N LEU A 256 21.05 3.08 23.48
CA LEU A 256 21.95 3.72 22.54
C LEU A 256 23.24 2.91 22.41
N ASN A 257 23.77 2.84 21.18
CA ASN A 257 24.91 2.04 20.73
C ASN A 257 24.68 0.52 20.64
N ASP A 258 23.52 0.01 21.09
CA ASP A 258 23.18 -1.40 20.91
C ASP A 258 23.15 -1.77 19.41
N PRO A 259 23.58 -3.00 19.06
CA PRO A 259 23.41 -3.51 17.72
C PRO A 259 21.93 -3.64 17.39
N VAL A 260 21.54 -3.21 16.18
CA VAL A 260 20.20 -3.41 15.65
C VAL A 260 20.20 -4.71 14.83
N PRO A 261 19.44 -5.74 15.23
CA PRO A 261 19.41 -6.99 14.49
C PRO A 261 18.56 -6.89 13.23
N ALA A 262 18.84 -7.74 12.25
CA ALA A 262 17.93 -8.00 11.14
C ALA A 262 16.57 -8.45 11.70
N SER A 263 15.50 -7.82 11.21
CA SER A 263 14.16 -7.99 11.77
C SER A 263 13.07 -8.04 10.70
N ASP A 264 11.95 -8.66 11.03
CA ASP A 264 10.74 -8.70 10.21
C ASP A 264 9.51 -8.39 11.07
N SER A 265 8.34 -8.24 10.43
CA SER A 265 7.06 -8.09 11.11
C SER A 265 6.86 -9.20 12.14
N ALA A 266 6.39 -8.85 13.34
CA ALA A 266 6.05 -9.83 14.38
C ALA A 266 5.02 -10.86 13.88
N LEU A 267 4.18 -10.51 12.91
CA LEU A 267 3.16 -11.41 12.35
C LEU A 267 3.68 -12.36 11.27
N SER A 268 4.90 -12.16 10.75
CA SER A 268 5.47 -13.03 9.69
C SER A 268 6.84 -13.61 10.01
N GLY A 269 7.57 -13.00 10.95
CA GLY A 269 8.89 -13.42 11.39
C GLY A 269 8.83 -14.38 12.59
N ARG A 270 9.70 -15.41 12.55
CA ARG A 270 10.00 -16.26 13.70
C ARG A 270 11.03 -15.56 14.57
N TRP A 271 10.74 -15.42 15.85
CA TRP A 271 11.57 -14.65 16.77
C TRP A 271 12.95 -15.30 16.94
N TRP A 272 14.03 -14.62 16.61
CA TRP A 272 15.37 -15.08 16.91
C TRP A 272 15.78 -14.71 18.34
N ARG A 273 16.04 -15.72 19.18
CA ARG A 273 16.49 -15.57 20.57
C ARG A 273 17.46 -16.69 20.92
N ASP A 274 18.46 -16.40 21.74
CA ASP A 274 19.41 -17.40 22.28
C ASP A 274 20.06 -18.28 21.20
N GLY A 275 20.35 -17.69 20.03
CA GLY A 275 21.03 -18.36 18.92
C GLY A 275 20.14 -19.26 18.05
N ALA A 276 18.82 -19.25 18.25
CA ALA A 276 17.89 -20.06 17.47
C ALA A 276 16.61 -19.28 17.09
N PRO A 277 15.95 -19.64 15.98
CA PRO A 277 14.62 -19.14 15.67
C PRO A 277 13.58 -19.82 16.55
N GLU A 278 12.56 -19.05 16.95
CA GLU A 278 11.37 -19.49 17.66
C GLU A 278 10.79 -20.75 17.03
N ASP A 279 10.45 -21.74 17.86
CA ASP A 279 9.82 -22.97 17.42
C ASP A 279 8.58 -22.71 16.55
N GLU A 280 8.33 -23.56 15.55
CA GLU A 280 7.25 -23.33 14.58
C GLU A 280 5.87 -23.36 15.24
N ALA A 281 5.65 -24.23 16.23
CA ALA A 281 4.38 -24.30 16.95
C ALA A 281 4.19 -23.07 17.84
N ALA A 282 5.25 -22.64 18.54
CA ALA A 282 5.24 -21.40 19.34
C ALA A 282 4.95 -20.17 18.47
N TYR A 283 5.62 -20.06 17.32
CA TYR A 283 5.39 -19.01 16.33
C TYR A 283 3.93 -18.99 15.84
N ALA A 284 3.40 -20.15 15.44
CA ALA A 284 2.02 -20.26 14.96
C ALA A 284 1.00 -19.88 16.03
N ALA A 285 1.22 -20.30 17.28
CA ALA A 285 0.36 -19.96 18.42
C ALA A 285 0.38 -18.45 18.72
N ARG A 286 1.56 -17.83 18.75
CA ARG A 286 1.73 -16.38 18.97
C ARG A 286 1.03 -15.56 17.89
N VAL A 287 1.21 -15.92 16.62
CA VAL A 287 0.55 -15.22 15.50
C VAL A 287 -0.97 -15.42 15.55
N GLN A 288 -1.45 -16.63 15.85
CA GLN A 288 -2.89 -16.89 16.02
C GLN A 288 -3.49 -16.05 17.14
N GLN A 289 -2.82 -15.99 18.30
CA GLN A 289 -3.26 -15.21 19.44
C GLN A 289 -3.35 -13.72 19.08
N ALA A 290 -2.29 -13.14 18.50
CA ALA A 290 -2.26 -11.73 18.14
C ALA A 290 -3.38 -11.35 17.15
N LEU A 291 -3.64 -12.19 16.14
CA LEU A 291 -4.69 -11.94 15.15
C LEU A 291 -6.10 -12.13 15.71
N THR A 292 -6.28 -13.07 16.64
CA THR A 292 -7.55 -13.27 17.35
C THR A 292 -7.86 -12.06 18.23
N GLN A 293 -6.86 -11.56 18.96
CA GLN A 293 -6.97 -10.35 19.77
C GLN A 293 -7.25 -9.11 18.90
N THR A 294 -6.58 -8.98 17.76
CA THR A 294 -6.83 -7.91 16.79
C THR A 294 -8.30 -7.92 16.35
N PHE A 295 -8.81 -9.09 15.94
CA PHE A 295 -10.19 -9.23 15.45
C PHE A 295 -11.20 -8.88 16.54
N GLN A 296 -11.07 -9.49 17.73
CA GLN A 296 -12.00 -9.30 18.85
C GLN A 296 -11.96 -7.87 19.41
N GLY A 297 -10.76 -7.29 19.53
CA GLY A 297 -10.60 -5.94 20.04
C GLY A 297 -11.23 -4.91 19.11
N LEU A 298 -10.99 -5.01 17.80
CA LEU A 298 -11.63 -4.11 16.85
C LEU A 298 -13.14 -4.33 16.77
N GLN A 299 -13.60 -5.59 16.83
CA GLN A 299 -15.02 -5.90 16.89
C GLN A 299 -15.71 -5.25 18.10
N THR A 300 -15.05 -5.25 19.25
CA THR A 300 -15.56 -4.62 20.47
C THR A 300 -15.70 -3.12 20.30
N ILE A 301 -14.73 -2.46 19.64
CA ILE A 301 -14.77 -1.01 19.39
C ILE A 301 -15.88 -0.64 18.42
N LEU A 302 -16.04 -1.39 17.32
CA LEU A 302 -16.97 -1.05 16.25
C LEU A 302 -18.40 -1.57 16.47
N GLY A 303 -18.58 -2.57 17.34
CA GLY A 303 -19.86 -3.28 17.49
C GLY A 303 -20.20 -4.19 16.30
N ARG A 304 -19.30 -4.33 15.33
CA ARG A 304 -19.40 -5.24 14.18
C ARG A 304 -18.06 -5.92 13.92
N ALA A 305 -18.09 -7.11 13.32
CA ALA A 305 -16.86 -7.80 12.94
C ALA A 305 -16.09 -7.01 11.86
N PRO A 306 -14.76 -6.84 11.98
CA PRO A 306 -13.94 -6.42 10.85
C PRO A 306 -13.89 -7.53 9.81
N ALA A 307 -13.77 -7.16 8.54
CA ALA A 307 -13.75 -8.12 7.44
C ALA A 307 -12.35 -8.34 6.88
N ILE A 308 -11.51 -7.30 6.91
CA ILE A 308 -10.25 -7.27 6.16
C ILE A 308 -9.09 -6.95 7.10
N LEU A 309 -7.97 -7.64 6.88
CA LEU A 309 -6.71 -7.36 7.56
C LEU A 309 -5.69 -6.81 6.56
N ALA A 310 -5.17 -5.62 6.82
CA ALA A 310 -3.94 -5.16 6.21
C ALA A 310 -2.74 -5.61 7.04
N TRP A 311 -1.71 -6.15 6.40
CA TRP A 311 -0.50 -6.59 7.12
C TRP A 311 0.41 -5.41 7.45
N PRO A 312 0.86 -5.23 8.71
CA PRO A 312 1.97 -4.36 9.03
C PRO A 312 3.16 -4.61 8.09
N PHE A 313 3.71 -3.53 7.54
CA PHE A 313 4.83 -3.55 6.60
C PHE A 313 4.58 -4.30 5.28
N ASP A 314 3.32 -4.64 4.93
CA ASP A 314 2.96 -5.54 3.83
C ASP A 314 3.65 -6.93 3.92
N ARG A 315 3.97 -7.38 5.13
CA ARG A 315 4.67 -8.65 5.36
C ARG A 315 3.70 -9.73 5.83
N SER A 316 3.63 -10.82 5.07
CA SER A 316 2.84 -11.99 5.41
C SER A 316 3.52 -13.27 4.96
N CYS A 317 3.11 -14.38 5.56
CA CYS A 317 3.51 -15.73 5.19
C CYS A 317 2.33 -16.71 5.31
N PRO A 318 2.43 -17.95 4.78
CA PRO A 318 1.33 -18.91 4.81
C PRO A 318 0.75 -19.17 6.22
N VAL A 319 1.61 -19.23 7.25
CA VAL A 319 1.20 -19.41 8.64
C VAL A 319 0.30 -18.25 9.09
N SER A 320 0.74 -17.01 8.86
CA SER A 320 -0.01 -15.81 9.24
C SER A 320 -1.34 -15.69 8.49
N VAL A 321 -1.37 -15.99 7.19
CA VAL A 321 -2.60 -15.96 6.38
C VAL A 321 -3.61 -17.00 6.87
N ALA A 322 -3.14 -18.21 7.20
CA ALA A 322 -3.99 -19.25 7.78
C ALA A 322 -4.54 -18.82 9.15
N ALA A 323 -3.72 -18.17 9.97
CA ALA A 323 -4.13 -17.65 11.28
C ALA A 323 -5.17 -16.52 11.16
N ALA A 324 -5.00 -15.60 10.22
CA ALA A 324 -5.98 -14.54 9.96
C ALA A 324 -7.34 -15.12 9.53
N ARG A 325 -7.34 -16.14 8.65
CA ARG A 325 -8.56 -16.83 8.25
C ARG A 325 -9.26 -17.50 9.44
N ARG A 326 -8.50 -18.18 10.31
CA ARG A 326 -9.05 -18.79 11.54
C ARG A 326 -9.58 -17.75 12.54
N ALA A 327 -8.97 -16.57 12.60
CA ALA A 327 -9.44 -15.47 13.44
C ALA A 327 -10.77 -14.86 12.95
N GLY A 328 -11.13 -15.05 11.67
CA GLY A 328 -12.41 -14.59 11.11
C GLY A 328 -12.27 -13.62 9.93
N PHE A 329 -11.05 -13.23 9.53
CA PHE A 329 -10.85 -12.32 8.42
C PHE A 329 -11.23 -12.96 7.08
N VAL A 330 -12.05 -12.24 6.32
CA VAL A 330 -12.63 -12.65 5.03
C VAL A 330 -11.63 -12.44 3.89
N ALA A 331 -10.79 -11.41 3.99
CA ALA A 331 -9.70 -11.14 3.07
C ALA A 331 -8.52 -10.50 3.80
N VAL A 332 -7.34 -10.61 3.20
CA VAL A 332 -6.11 -9.98 3.70
C VAL A 332 -5.37 -9.27 2.57
N THR A 333 -4.54 -8.29 2.90
CA THR A 333 -3.66 -7.63 1.92
C THR A 333 -2.37 -8.45 1.69
N GLY A 334 -1.29 -7.83 1.20
CA GLY A 334 0.01 -8.49 0.98
C GLY A 334 0.11 -9.31 -0.31
N GLY A 335 -0.88 -9.20 -1.21
CA GLY A 335 -0.85 -9.84 -2.51
C GLY A 335 0.13 -9.20 -3.49
N THR A 336 0.55 -9.98 -4.49
CA THR A 336 1.40 -9.52 -5.60
C THR A 336 0.72 -9.59 -6.98
N GLY A 337 -0.57 -9.94 -7.02
CA GLY A 337 -1.40 -10.05 -8.23
C GLY A 337 -1.98 -8.71 -8.69
N GLU A 338 -2.93 -8.66 -9.61
CA GLU A 338 -3.53 -7.43 -10.15
C GLU A 338 -5.00 -7.22 -9.73
N ASN A 339 -5.50 -8.04 -8.81
CA ASN A 339 -6.88 -8.09 -8.31
C ASN A 339 -7.90 -8.39 -9.42
N ARG A 340 -7.54 -9.28 -10.34
CA ARG A 340 -8.39 -9.68 -11.48
C ARG A 340 -9.44 -10.70 -11.06
N ALA A 341 -10.43 -10.89 -11.93
CA ALA A 341 -11.23 -12.11 -11.95
C ALA A 341 -10.30 -13.32 -12.16
N GLY A 342 -10.49 -14.39 -11.38
CA GLY A 342 -9.68 -15.61 -11.42
C GLY A 342 -8.44 -15.62 -10.52
N GLU A 343 -8.00 -14.47 -9.99
CA GLU A 343 -7.02 -14.44 -8.89
C GLU A 343 -7.72 -14.72 -7.55
N ASP A 344 -6.99 -15.26 -6.55
CA ASP A 344 -7.54 -15.53 -5.21
C ASP A 344 -8.25 -14.27 -4.64
N PRO A 345 -9.58 -14.29 -4.47
CA PRO A 345 -10.35 -13.12 -4.11
C PRO A 345 -10.14 -12.70 -2.64
N THR A 346 -9.51 -13.57 -1.84
CA THR A 346 -9.21 -13.32 -0.42
C THR A 346 -7.85 -12.66 -0.21
N ILE A 347 -7.04 -12.52 -1.27
CA ILE A 347 -5.73 -11.86 -1.21
C ILE A 347 -5.77 -10.58 -2.07
N LEU A 348 -5.56 -9.45 -1.42
CA LEU A 348 -5.63 -8.11 -2.02
C LEU A 348 -4.23 -7.57 -2.29
N SER A 349 -4.00 -7.11 -3.52
CA SER A 349 -2.72 -6.60 -4.00
C SER A 349 -2.76 -5.10 -4.14
N ARG A 350 -1.88 -4.40 -3.42
CA ARG A 350 -1.99 -2.95 -3.22
C ARG A 350 -0.91 -2.16 -3.94
N VAL A 351 -1.16 -0.87 -4.10
CA VAL A 351 -0.22 0.08 -4.71
C VAL A 351 -0.10 1.30 -3.82
N HIS A 352 1.08 1.45 -3.22
CA HIS A 352 1.43 2.63 -2.41
C HIS A 352 1.37 3.91 -3.23
N VAL A 353 0.71 4.92 -2.68
CA VAL A 353 0.66 6.29 -3.20
C VAL A 353 1.42 7.20 -2.24
N GLN A 354 2.21 8.11 -2.80
CA GLN A 354 3.11 9.00 -2.06
C GLN A 354 3.07 10.39 -2.71
N ASP A 355 3.38 11.43 -1.95
CA ASP A 355 3.70 12.75 -2.50
C ASP A 355 5.16 12.77 -2.98
N ARG A 356 5.53 13.80 -3.74
CA ARG A 356 6.87 14.03 -4.28
C ARG A 356 7.34 12.85 -5.13
N ALA A 357 6.48 12.30 -5.97
CA ALA A 357 6.75 11.10 -6.76
C ALA A 357 7.99 11.23 -7.65
N PHE A 358 8.37 12.46 -8.04
CA PHE A 358 9.60 12.78 -8.79
C PHE A 358 10.72 13.40 -7.93
N GLY A 359 10.62 13.35 -6.60
CA GLY A 359 11.51 14.09 -5.70
C GLY A 359 10.98 15.47 -5.28
N GLY A 360 9.81 15.86 -5.79
CA GLY A 360 9.22 17.19 -5.59
C GLY A 360 9.03 17.89 -6.93
N GLY A 361 8.16 18.90 -6.95
CA GLY A 361 7.77 19.60 -8.16
C GLY A 361 6.37 20.20 -8.02
N PRO A 362 5.86 20.81 -9.10
CA PRO A 362 4.50 21.35 -9.14
C PRO A 362 3.44 20.23 -9.11
N LEU A 363 2.24 20.54 -8.61
CA LEU A 363 1.13 19.57 -8.46
C LEU A 363 0.74 18.84 -9.75
N TRP A 364 0.95 19.45 -10.93
CA TRP A 364 0.65 18.78 -12.19
C TRP A 364 1.57 17.57 -12.44
N LEU A 365 2.83 17.63 -11.99
CA LEU A 365 3.81 16.55 -12.14
C LEU A 365 3.49 15.39 -11.19
N GLU A 366 3.05 15.71 -9.96
CA GLU A 366 2.50 14.73 -9.02
C GLU A 366 1.24 14.05 -9.61
N GLY A 367 0.36 14.83 -10.22
CA GLY A 367 -0.80 14.31 -10.93
C GLY A 367 -0.44 13.38 -12.10
N LEU A 368 0.62 13.69 -12.85
CA LEU A 368 1.12 12.82 -13.92
C LEU A 368 1.66 11.50 -13.34
N ALA A 369 2.45 11.56 -12.26
CA ALA A 369 2.96 10.38 -11.59
C ALA A 369 1.85 9.47 -11.07
N PHE A 370 0.83 10.07 -10.44
CA PHE A 370 -0.35 9.35 -9.96
C PHE A 370 -1.11 8.70 -11.11
N ARG A 371 -1.39 9.45 -12.19
CA ARG A 371 -2.06 8.91 -13.39
C ARG A 371 -1.29 7.73 -14.00
N ALA A 372 0.03 7.85 -14.11
CA ALA A 372 0.88 6.78 -14.60
C ALA A 372 0.82 5.54 -13.71
N ARG A 373 0.89 5.73 -12.38
CA ARG A 373 0.78 4.66 -11.39
C ARG A 373 -0.58 3.95 -11.46
N LEU A 374 -1.65 4.72 -11.49
CA LEU A 374 -3.03 4.24 -11.60
C LEU A 374 -3.22 3.37 -12.86
N HIS A 375 -2.85 3.88 -14.03
CA HIS A 375 -2.98 3.13 -15.28
C HIS A 375 -2.05 1.92 -15.36
N SER A 376 -0.82 2.03 -14.86
CA SER A 376 0.10 0.88 -14.77
C SER A 376 -0.45 -0.21 -13.86
N ALA A 377 -1.10 0.16 -12.76
CA ALA A 377 -1.73 -0.76 -11.82
C ALA A 377 -3.03 -1.39 -12.37
N SER A 378 -3.74 -0.71 -13.27
CA SER A 378 -4.92 -1.23 -13.96
C SER A 378 -4.60 -1.99 -15.25
N GLY A 379 -3.34 -2.43 -15.42
CA GLY A 379 -2.93 -3.27 -16.55
C GLY A 379 -2.62 -2.53 -17.85
N ARG A 380 -2.52 -1.19 -17.89
CA ARG A 380 -1.97 -0.45 -19.03
C ARG A 380 -0.46 -0.28 -18.86
N LEU A 381 0.28 -1.30 -19.27
CA LEU A 381 1.69 -1.47 -18.91
C LEU A 381 2.61 -0.41 -19.51
N VAL A 382 2.23 0.26 -20.61
CA VAL A 382 3.00 1.38 -21.19
C VAL A 382 3.27 2.48 -20.17
N TRP A 383 2.33 2.73 -19.24
CA TRP A 383 2.50 3.71 -18.17
C TRP A 383 3.52 3.31 -17.11
N HIS A 384 4.04 2.09 -17.15
CA HIS A 384 5.11 1.66 -16.24
C HIS A 384 6.42 2.43 -16.49
N VAL A 385 6.67 2.89 -17.73
CA VAL A 385 7.87 3.67 -18.07
C VAL A 385 7.95 4.96 -17.25
N PRO A 386 6.94 5.87 -17.28
CA PRO A 386 6.98 7.06 -16.43
C PRO A 386 6.99 6.75 -14.93
N VAL A 387 6.37 5.64 -14.48
CA VAL A 387 6.46 5.21 -13.07
C VAL A 387 7.90 4.85 -12.69
N ALA A 388 8.62 4.13 -13.55
CA ALA A 388 10.01 3.77 -13.32
C ALA A 388 10.93 5.00 -13.28
N LEU A 389 10.73 5.95 -14.20
CA LEU A 389 11.46 7.22 -14.24
C LEU A 389 11.22 8.06 -12.97
N ALA A 390 9.95 8.18 -12.53
CA ALA A 390 9.60 8.85 -11.29
C ALA A 390 10.31 8.20 -10.09
N ALA A 391 10.24 6.86 -9.99
CA ALA A 391 10.90 6.12 -8.93
C ALA A 391 12.43 6.30 -8.93
N MET A 392 13.07 6.37 -10.10
CA MET A 392 14.50 6.64 -10.22
C MET A 392 14.85 8.06 -9.76
N ALA A 393 14.10 9.07 -10.21
CA ALA A 393 14.31 10.46 -9.82
C ALA A 393 14.15 10.66 -8.31
N ARG A 394 13.08 10.09 -7.74
CA ARG A 394 12.82 10.12 -6.31
C ARG A 394 13.92 9.44 -5.50
N ARG A 395 14.41 8.28 -5.95
CA ARG A 395 15.51 7.56 -5.28
C ARG A 395 16.80 8.36 -5.21
N ARG A 396 17.11 9.14 -6.25
CA ARG A 396 18.29 10.02 -6.23
C ARG A 396 18.19 11.12 -5.18
N ARG A 397 16.98 11.53 -4.80
CA ARG A 397 16.75 12.64 -3.87
C ARG A 397 16.50 12.21 -2.43
N PHE A 398 15.73 11.14 -2.23
CA PHE A 398 15.31 10.68 -0.89
C PHE A 398 15.84 9.28 -0.54
N GLY A 399 16.67 8.67 -1.38
CA GLY A 399 17.13 7.30 -1.18
C GLY A 399 16.06 6.24 -1.49
N ARG A 400 16.28 5.00 -1.06
CA ARG A 400 15.34 3.90 -1.30
C ARG A 400 14.11 4.05 -0.39
N PRO A 401 12.88 4.01 -0.94
CA PRO A 401 11.67 4.01 -0.11
C PRO A 401 11.52 2.67 0.63
N GLY A 402 11.06 2.73 1.88
CA GLY A 402 10.69 1.55 2.69
C GLY A 402 10.97 1.73 4.19
N TYR A 403 10.24 0.97 5.01
CA TYR A 403 10.37 0.89 6.48
C TYR A 403 11.69 0.23 6.98
N GLY A 404 12.77 0.35 6.21
CA GLY A 404 14.04 -0.35 6.51
C GLY A 404 15.14 -0.16 5.46
N ALA A 405 15.07 0.87 4.62
CA ALA A 405 16.23 1.25 3.81
C ALA A 405 17.23 2.03 4.70
N VAL A 406 17.89 1.31 5.60
CA VAL A 406 19.25 1.67 6.00
C VAL A 406 20.11 1.39 4.76
N SER A 407 20.91 2.38 4.39
CA SER A 407 21.80 2.42 3.23
C SER A 407 22.64 1.17 3.06
#